data_AF-A0A497P9D6-F1
#
_entry.id   AF-A0A497P9D6-F1
#
_cell.length_a   1.000
_cell.length_b   1.000
_cell.length_c   1.000
_cell.angle_alpha   90.00
_cell.angle_beta   90.00
_cell.angle_gamma   90.00
#
_symmetry.space_group_name_H-M   'P 1'
#
loop_
_entity.id
_entity.type
_entity.pdbx_description
1 polymer ?
#
loop_
_entity_poly.entity_id
_entity_poly.type
_entity_poly.pdbx_seq_one_letter_code
_entity_poly.pdbx_strand_id
1 'polypeptide(L)'
;MSIHWTGHPFVDAGLAALATVAKARDLKELTPVHLDIAVKELQRIFLSDQALGLGVKKAFVRSAMSQVFPNSELVNPSNWKGKTLEEKAENVRRKFREAIGADLERAKRCLQTCDGNEVCYVCGERRQTDTMVIVRKDRMPMLGGIVNFYPAFDWGVRICGICALAVRFFPLSVMRTGVRNRLWFLHTQALPIVETISERYCWRHLNALIARNEALDFFSSWETAGDAGTVLYLLCELLDEFGDQLRNIYQNPIPATAYLFSNDLRNTYVQVVPIPNELLIFLAKLQLRSPSAYRKFWQELLQISSGTLGKERKARTNFVQSVAVQLLNGQDLLALCLNHEIPKLHGGWIGHRLYLQEVMKVPTAKLAILEQLGVRIALSDDHRRHVMELRNARYGDIYGILLRYVRDGWLKHDEFYVLLPPNDYKAANQVRDVLLAVIYEWQYCQEHGKPFPSSVEEPSAPPPDEILQRIRRIGEQLIERSPNLKRWLGDLQSARSVDRFRGVYLTAIRQGAISFSDFIFLVPLDEPQRAWLLRDYLLAFLFEQAREAIPEGEEIATGTEAETIEGGEA
;
A
#
# COMPACT_ATOMS: atom_id res chain seq x y z
N MET A 1 30.01 -24.02 -9.26
CA MET A 1 29.36 -22.95 -8.48
C MET A 1 27.88 -22.91 -8.79
N SER A 2 27.06 -22.46 -7.86
CA SER A 2 25.64 -22.18 -8.06
C SER A 2 25.40 -20.69 -8.27
N ILE A 3 24.30 -20.33 -8.93
CA ILE A 3 23.88 -18.94 -9.10
C ILE A 3 23.03 -18.53 -7.89
N HIS A 4 23.21 -17.30 -7.42
CA HIS A 4 22.48 -16.71 -6.30
C HIS A 4 21.95 -15.33 -6.66
N TRP A 5 20.99 -14.84 -5.88
CA TRP A 5 20.56 -13.45 -5.93
C TRP A 5 21.74 -12.52 -5.67
N THR A 6 21.84 -11.47 -6.46
CA THR A 6 22.94 -10.49 -6.40
C THR A 6 22.62 -9.32 -5.49
N GLY A 7 21.32 -9.08 -5.22
CA GLY A 7 20.84 -7.88 -4.54
C GLY A 7 20.70 -6.68 -5.48
N HIS A 8 21.15 -6.77 -6.73
CA HIS A 8 21.01 -5.71 -7.72
C HIS A 8 19.68 -5.87 -8.50
N PRO A 9 18.73 -4.93 -8.41
CA PRO A 9 17.36 -5.12 -8.90
C PRO A 9 17.24 -5.55 -10.37
N PHE A 10 17.98 -4.89 -11.26
CA PHE A 10 17.94 -5.16 -12.71
C PHE A 10 18.55 -6.52 -13.07
N VAL A 11 19.53 -6.99 -12.30
CA VAL A 11 20.24 -8.24 -12.55
C VAL A 11 19.42 -9.39 -11.98
N ASP A 12 18.88 -9.22 -10.77
CA ASP A 12 17.99 -10.18 -10.14
C ASP A 12 16.72 -10.39 -10.99
N ALA A 13 16.06 -9.33 -11.46
CA ALA A 13 14.93 -9.47 -12.37
C ALA A 13 15.33 -10.25 -13.65
N GLY A 14 16.50 -9.96 -14.21
CA GLY A 14 17.05 -10.73 -15.32
C GLY A 14 17.33 -12.21 -15.00
N LEU A 15 17.85 -12.51 -13.81
CA LEU A 15 18.08 -13.89 -13.33
C LEU A 15 16.75 -14.65 -13.19
N ALA A 16 15.72 -14.00 -12.64
CA ALA A 16 14.38 -14.57 -12.54
C ALA A 16 13.85 -14.93 -13.92
N ALA A 17 13.88 -13.99 -14.88
CA ALA A 17 13.45 -14.25 -16.24
C ALA A 17 14.24 -15.36 -16.94
N LEU A 18 15.56 -15.39 -16.76
CA LEU A 18 16.40 -16.45 -17.29
C LEU A 18 15.98 -17.81 -16.73
N ALA A 19 15.78 -17.91 -15.41
CA ALA A 19 15.32 -19.12 -14.75
C ALA A 19 13.94 -19.58 -15.25
N THR A 20 12.99 -18.64 -15.40
CA THR A 20 11.66 -18.91 -15.97
C THR A 20 11.76 -19.52 -17.37
N VAL A 21 12.54 -18.91 -18.25
CA VAL A 21 12.69 -19.36 -19.64
C VAL A 21 13.39 -20.73 -19.68
N ALA A 22 14.38 -20.93 -18.81
CA ALA A 22 15.08 -22.21 -18.67
C ALA A 22 14.25 -23.28 -17.95
N LYS A 23 13.11 -22.92 -17.34
CA LYS A 23 12.27 -23.76 -16.48
C LYS A 23 13.04 -24.36 -15.29
N ALA A 24 13.96 -23.58 -14.72
CA ALA A 24 14.70 -23.95 -13.52
C ALA A 24 13.89 -23.60 -12.27
N ARG A 25 13.83 -24.50 -11.28
CA ARG A 25 13.03 -24.28 -10.05
C ARG A 25 13.76 -23.43 -9.01
N ASP A 26 15.08 -23.37 -9.11
CA ASP A 26 15.96 -22.55 -8.27
C ASP A 26 17.10 -21.99 -9.15
N LEU A 27 17.58 -20.79 -8.83
CA LEU A 27 18.78 -20.23 -9.45
C LEU A 27 19.99 -21.16 -9.32
N LYS A 28 20.09 -21.90 -8.22
CA LYS A 28 21.20 -22.84 -7.98
C LYS A 28 21.22 -24.02 -8.96
N GLU A 29 20.09 -24.33 -9.60
CA GLU A 29 19.96 -25.40 -10.59
C GLU A 29 20.39 -24.97 -11.99
N LEU A 30 20.67 -23.68 -12.21
CA LEU A 30 21.09 -23.18 -13.52
C LEU A 30 22.45 -23.75 -13.91
N THR A 31 22.47 -24.45 -15.05
CA THR A 31 23.64 -25.10 -15.65
C THR A 31 23.96 -24.46 -16.99
N PRO A 32 25.14 -24.70 -17.59
CA PRO A 32 25.43 -24.26 -18.95
C PRO A 32 24.33 -24.62 -19.98
N VAL A 33 23.72 -25.82 -19.85
CA VAL A 33 22.62 -26.26 -20.72
C VAL A 33 21.38 -25.39 -20.55
N HIS A 34 21.04 -25.03 -19.31
CA HIS A 34 19.95 -24.09 -19.03
C HIS A 34 20.21 -22.72 -19.67
N LEU A 35 21.47 -22.23 -19.63
CA LEU A 35 21.84 -20.96 -20.27
C LEU A 35 21.71 -21.03 -21.80
N ASP A 36 22.10 -22.13 -22.43
CA ASP A 36 21.96 -22.34 -23.88
C ASP A 36 20.48 -22.31 -24.31
N ILE A 37 19.61 -23.03 -23.58
CA ILE A 37 18.16 -23.05 -23.82
C ILE A 37 17.60 -21.63 -23.71
N ALA A 38 17.94 -20.92 -22.64
CA ALA A 38 17.45 -19.57 -22.39
C ALA A 38 17.89 -18.59 -23.48
N VAL A 39 19.16 -18.62 -23.89
CA VAL A 39 19.69 -17.71 -24.92
C VAL A 39 19.07 -17.98 -26.27
N LYS A 40 18.86 -19.25 -26.64
CA LYS A 40 18.15 -19.62 -27.87
C LYS A 40 16.75 -19.02 -27.92
N GLU A 41 16.04 -19.08 -26.80
CA GLU A 41 14.69 -18.53 -26.69
C GLU A 41 14.69 -16.99 -26.73
N LEU A 42 15.61 -16.34 -26.02
CA LEU A 42 15.79 -14.89 -26.06
C LEU A 42 16.06 -14.39 -27.48
N GLN A 43 16.94 -15.08 -28.20
CA GLN A 43 17.23 -14.80 -29.61
C GLN A 43 15.97 -14.96 -30.47
N ARG A 44 15.19 -16.04 -30.29
CA ARG A 44 13.95 -16.25 -31.05
C ARG A 44 12.97 -15.10 -30.87
N ILE A 45 12.83 -14.57 -29.66
CA ILE A 45 11.90 -13.48 -29.36
C ILE A 45 12.43 -12.15 -29.91
N PHE A 46 13.63 -11.72 -29.52
CA PHE A 46 14.14 -10.38 -29.86
C PHE A 46 14.63 -10.23 -31.30
N LEU A 47 14.87 -11.34 -32.01
CA LEU A 47 15.26 -11.32 -33.42
C LEU A 47 14.11 -11.69 -34.37
N SER A 48 12.90 -11.86 -33.83
CA SER A 48 11.69 -12.06 -34.63
C SER A 48 11.41 -10.85 -35.54
N ASP A 49 10.73 -11.09 -36.65
CA ASP A 49 10.32 -10.03 -37.59
C ASP A 49 9.49 -8.96 -36.88
N GLN A 50 8.59 -9.38 -35.99
CA GLN A 50 7.73 -8.51 -35.19
C GLN A 50 8.54 -7.63 -34.23
N ALA A 51 9.59 -8.15 -33.61
CA ALA A 51 10.47 -7.37 -32.75
C ALA A 51 11.22 -6.29 -33.53
N LEU A 52 11.69 -6.63 -34.75
CA LEU A 52 12.46 -5.76 -35.63
C LEU A 52 11.58 -4.79 -36.44
N GLY A 53 10.25 -4.95 -36.40
CA GLY A 53 9.30 -4.11 -37.12
C GLY A 53 9.12 -4.48 -38.58
N LEU A 54 9.46 -5.70 -38.98
CA LEU A 54 9.21 -6.22 -40.33
C LEU A 54 7.77 -6.73 -40.40
N GLY A 55 7.00 -6.24 -41.38
CA GLY A 55 5.60 -6.64 -41.57
C GLY A 55 4.61 -6.10 -40.53
N VAL A 56 5.04 -5.23 -39.61
CA VAL A 56 4.19 -4.65 -38.55
C VAL A 56 4.38 -3.14 -38.41
N LYS A 57 3.45 -2.46 -37.72
CA LYS A 57 3.38 -0.99 -37.66
C LYS A 57 4.54 -0.31 -36.91
N LYS A 58 5.24 -1.03 -36.02
CA LYS A 58 6.23 -0.46 -35.10
C LYS A 58 7.31 -1.49 -34.75
N ALA A 59 8.56 -1.05 -34.67
CA ALA A 59 9.66 -1.87 -34.17
C ALA A 59 9.75 -1.78 -32.63
N PHE A 60 9.56 -2.91 -31.96
CA PHE A 60 9.76 -3.04 -30.50
C PHE A 60 11.15 -2.59 -30.08
N VAL A 61 12.17 -3.06 -30.83
CA VAL A 61 13.57 -2.79 -30.52
C VAL A 61 13.92 -1.31 -30.59
N ARG A 62 13.34 -0.52 -31.49
CA ARG A 62 13.66 0.92 -31.59
C ARG A 62 12.85 1.79 -30.62
N SER A 63 11.83 1.24 -29.97
CA SER A 63 10.86 2.02 -29.19
C SER A 63 10.81 1.64 -27.72
N ALA A 64 10.43 0.41 -27.39
CA ALA A 64 10.35 -0.04 -26.02
C ALA A 64 11.74 -0.39 -25.47
N MET A 65 12.54 -1.10 -26.26
CA MET A 65 13.89 -1.50 -25.85
C MET A 65 14.88 -0.34 -25.76
N SER A 66 14.66 0.78 -26.47
CA SER A 66 15.49 1.99 -26.31
C SER A 66 15.32 2.65 -24.95
N GLN A 67 14.20 2.40 -24.25
CA GLN A 67 13.96 2.83 -22.88
C GLN A 67 14.58 1.87 -21.85
N VAL A 68 15.12 0.72 -22.27
CA VAL A 68 15.80 -0.25 -21.41
C VAL A 68 17.31 -0.25 -21.66
N PHE A 69 17.71 -0.38 -22.93
CA PHE A 69 19.09 -0.47 -23.40
C PHE A 69 19.35 0.49 -24.57
N PRO A 70 19.43 1.81 -24.31
CA PRO A 70 19.68 2.79 -25.36
C PRO A 70 21.03 2.52 -26.03
N ASN A 71 21.11 2.68 -27.35
CA ASN A 71 22.34 2.43 -28.13
C ASN A 71 22.90 1.00 -28.05
N SER A 72 22.11 0.02 -27.58
CA SER A 72 22.47 -1.39 -27.65
C SER A 72 22.56 -1.90 -29.09
N GLU A 73 22.97 -3.16 -29.26
CA GLU A 73 23.12 -3.80 -30.56
C GLU A 73 21.83 -3.75 -31.39
N LEU A 74 20.67 -3.87 -30.71
CA LEU A 74 19.33 -3.84 -31.31
C LEU A 74 18.85 -2.42 -31.66
N VAL A 75 19.26 -1.43 -30.86
CA VAL A 75 18.73 -0.05 -30.91
C VAL A 75 19.60 0.86 -31.78
N ASN A 76 20.91 0.69 -31.74
CA ASN A 76 21.87 1.63 -32.31
C ASN A 76 21.69 1.76 -33.83
N PRO A 77 21.40 2.98 -34.35
CA PRO A 77 21.25 3.21 -35.79
C PRO A 77 22.44 2.74 -36.63
N SER A 78 23.68 2.77 -36.09
CA SER A 78 24.87 2.33 -36.82
C SER A 78 24.87 0.83 -37.14
N ASN A 79 24.04 0.04 -36.47
CA ASN A 79 23.87 -1.39 -36.74
C ASN A 79 22.80 -1.67 -37.79
N TRP A 80 21.97 -0.70 -38.15
CA TRP A 80 20.94 -0.84 -39.17
C TRP A 80 21.47 -0.44 -40.57
N LYS A 81 22.53 -1.12 -41.01
CA LYS A 81 23.18 -0.92 -42.31
C LYS A 81 22.69 -1.94 -43.34
N GLY A 82 22.44 -1.47 -44.57
CA GLY A 82 21.89 -2.27 -45.67
C GLY A 82 21.08 -1.39 -46.62
N LYS A 83 20.85 -1.87 -47.84
CA LYS A 83 20.00 -1.20 -48.84
C LYS A 83 18.52 -1.49 -48.57
N THR A 84 18.18 -2.72 -48.20
CA THR A 84 16.80 -3.14 -47.90
C THR A 84 16.52 -3.19 -46.39
N LEU A 85 15.25 -3.30 -45.99
CA LEU A 85 14.89 -3.44 -44.57
C LEU A 85 15.35 -4.80 -44.02
N GLU A 86 15.31 -5.83 -44.86
CA GLU A 86 15.70 -7.20 -44.57
C GLU A 86 17.21 -7.30 -44.35
N GLU A 87 18.02 -6.64 -45.20
CA GLU A 87 19.48 -6.57 -45.02
C GLU A 87 19.85 -5.85 -43.72
N LYS A 88 19.17 -4.74 -43.42
CA LYS A 88 19.39 -4.01 -42.17
C LYS A 88 19.02 -4.86 -40.95
N ALA A 89 17.89 -5.57 -41.01
CA ALA A 89 17.44 -6.48 -39.97
C ALA A 89 18.45 -7.60 -39.75
N GLU A 90 18.95 -8.26 -40.80
CA GLU A 90 19.92 -9.35 -40.66
C GLU A 90 21.25 -8.87 -40.07
N ASN A 91 21.71 -7.67 -40.42
CA ASN A 91 22.91 -7.11 -39.79
C ASN A 91 22.72 -6.90 -38.27
N VAL A 92 21.55 -6.44 -37.85
CA VAL A 92 21.19 -6.33 -36.42
C VAL A 92 21.12 -7.70 -35.76
N ARG A 93 20.47 -8.69 -36.40
CA ARG A 93 20.41 -10.06 -35.89
C ARG A 93 21.80 -10.61 -35.65
N ARG A 94 22.70 -10.49 -36.61
CA ARG A 94 24.09 -10.93 -36.51
C ARG A 94 24.81 -10.24 -35.34
N LYS A 95 24.74 -8.91 -35.24
CA LYS A 95 25.39 -8.15 -34.16
C LYS A 95 24.89 -8.55 -32.78
N PHE A 96 23.59 -8.76 -32.62
CA PHE A 96 23.03 -9.21 -31.36
C PHE A 96 23.42 -10.66 -31.04
N ARG A 97 23.38 -11.58 -32.01
CA ARG A 97 23.84 -12.98 -31.83
C ARG A 97 25.30 -13.05 -31.38
N GLU A 98 26.18 -12.26 -31.99
CA GLU A 98 27.59 -12.15 -31.61
C GLU A 98 27.74 -11.65 -30.17
N ALA A 99 27.03 -10.59 -29.80
CA ALA A 99 27.13 -10.01 -28.46
C ALA A 99 26.58 -10.93 -27.36
N ILE A 100 25.38 -11.51 -27.54
CA ILE A 100 24.79 -12.41 -26.56
C ILE A 100 25.57 -13.73 -26.47
N GLY A 101 26.15 -14.21 -27.57
CA GLY A 101 27.02 -15.39 -27.58
C GLY A 101 28.29 -15.17 -26.75
N ALA A 102 28.91 -13.99 -26.87
CA ALA A 102 30.05 -13.63 -26.03
C ALA A 102 29.69 -13.56 -24.54
N ASP A 103 28.52 -13.00 -24.20
CA ASP A 103 28.03 -12.94 -22.81
C ASP A 103 27.72 -14.35 -22.27
N LEU A 104 27.13 -15.24 -23.09
CA LEU A 104 26.87 -16.65 -22.77
C LEU A 104 28.16 -17.43 -22.46
N GLU A 105 29.18 -17.33 -23.32
CA GLU A 105 30.44 -18.05 -23.11
C GLU A 105 31.21 -17.54 -21.88
N ARG A 106 31.10 -16.25 -21.54
CA ARG A 106 31.61 -15.74 -20.25
C ARG A 106 30.82 -16.32 -19.08
N ALA A 107 29.49 -16.39 -19.17
CA ALA A 107 28.64 -16.94 -18.12
C ALA A 107 28.90 -18.44 -17.88
N LYS A 108 29.06 -19.24 -18.94
CA LYS A 108 29.42 -20.66 -18.82
C LYS A 108 30.76 -20.85 -18.13
N ARG A 109 31.78 -20.07 -18.50
CA ARG A 109 33.09 -20.09 -17.84
C ARG A 109 33.02 -19.67 -16.38
N CYS A 110 32.17 -18.70 -16.02
CA CYS A 110 31.91 -18.36 -14.61
C CYS A 110 31.39 -19.57 -13.82
N LEU A 111 30.56 -20.44 -14.40
CA LEU A 111 30.03 -21.61 -13.70
C LEU A 111 31.08 -22.72 -13.49
N GLN A 112 32.11 -22.75 -14.35
CA GLN A 112 33.16 -23.78 -14.39
C GLN A 112 34.42 -23.41 -13.60
N THR A 113 34.66 -22.13 -13.34
CA THR A 113 35.87 -21.64 -12.65
C THR A 113 35.63 -21.39 -11.16
N CYS A 114 36.62 -21.75 -10.34
CA CYS A 114 36.67 -21.46 -8.91
C CYS A 114 37.82 -20.49 -8.62
N ASP A 115 37.60 -19.59 -7.67
CA ASP A 115 38.53 -18.52 -7.24
C ASP A 115 38.90 -17.53 -8.36
N GLY A 116 38.97 -16.25 -8.01
CA GLY A 116 39.14 -15.18 -8.98
C GLY A 116 39.89 -13.99 -8.42
N ASN A 117 40.46 -13.20 -9.33
CA ASN A 117 41.36 -12.11 -8.99
C ASN A 117 40.64 -10.76 -9.08
N GLU A 118 39.46 -10.71 -9.71
CA GLU A 118 38.67 -9.51 -9.90
C GLU A 118 37.32 -9.63 -9.21
N VAL A 119 36.81 -8.52 -8.66
CA VAL A 119 35.50 -8.46 -8.01
C VAL A 119 34.46 -7.95 -8.99
N CYS A 120 33.32 -8.63 -9.09
CA CYS A 120 32.16 -8.14 -9.82
C CYS A 120 31.48 -7.01 -9.04
N TYR A 121 31.33 -5.83 -9.66
CA TYR A 121 30.67 -4.68 -9.02
C TYR A 121 29.15 -4.85 -8.82
N VAL A 122 28.56 -5.93 -9.33
CA VAL A 122 27.12 -6.22 -9.18
C VAL A 122 26.87 -7.27 -8.10
N CYS A 123 27.47 -8.46 -8.21
CA CYS A 123 27.25 -9.55 -7.24
C CYS A 123 28.28 -9.60 -6.11
N GLY A 124 29.35 -8.82 -6.17
CA GLY A 124 30.42 -8.81 -5.17
C GLY A 124 31.35 -10.03 -5.19
N GLU A 125 31.08 -11.03 -6.03
CA GLU A 125 31.89 -12.24 -6.10
C GLU A 125 33.20 -12.03 -6.85
N ARG A 126 34.22 -12.79 -6.44
CA ARG A 126 35.52 -12.86 -7.12
C ARG A 126 35.47 -13.81 -8.31
N ARG A 127 35.94 -13.35 -9.47
CA ARG A 127 35.89 -14.06 -10.75
C ARG A 127 37.19 -13.90 -11.53
N GLN A 128 37.43 -14.82 -12.46
CA GLN A 128 38.59 -14.80 -13.35
C GLN A 128 38.46 -13.66 -14.37
N THR A 129 39.57 -12.97 -14.68
CA THR A 129 39.58 -11.78 -15.54
C THR A 129 38.95 -12.03 -16.92
N ASP A 130 39.14 -13.21 -17.50
CA ASP A 130 38.60 -13.57 -18.83
C ASP A 130 37.09 -13.81 -18.83
N THR A 131 36.47 -13.94 -17.64
CA THR A 131 35.02 -14.06 -17.45
C THR A 131 34.34 -12.72 -17.17
N MET A 132 35.12 -11.63 -17.06
CA MET A 132 34.65 -10.28 -16.77
C MET A 132 34.39 -9.49 -18.06
N VAL A 133 33.53 -8.48 -17.96
CA VAL A 133 33.21 -7.55 -19.05
C VAL A 133 32.94 -6.15 -18.50
N ILE A 134 33.38 -5.13 -19.23
CA ILE A 134 33.04 -3.74 -18.94
C ILE A 134 31.74 -3.40 -19.67
N VAL A 135 30.75 -2.91 -18.94
CA VAL A 135 29.43 -2.53 -19.45
C VAL A 135 29.13 -1.06 -19.21
N ARG A 136 28.29 -0.48 -20.06
CA ARG A 136 27.75 0.88 -19.91
C ARG A 136 26.23 0.85 -20.04
N LYS A 137 25.63 2.04 -20.15
CA LYS A 137 24.19 2.25 -20.25
C LYS A 137 23.49 1.44 -21.36
N ASP A 138 24.23 1.11 -22.41
CA ASP A 138 23.76 0.31 -23.55
C ASP A 138 23.53 -1.16 -23.21
N ARG A 139 24.08 -1.65 -22.10
CA ARG A 139 23.92 -3.03 -21.64
C ARG A 139 23.46 -3.16 -20.20
N MET A 140 23.54 -2.10 -19.40
CA MET A 140 23.15 -2.09 -18.00
C MET A 140 22.30 -0.85 -17.70
N PRO A 141 21.04 -1.02 -17.25
CA PRO A 141 20.16 0.13 -17.02
C PRO A 141 20.67 1.03 -15.90
N MET A 142 20.34 2.31 -15.97
CA MET A 142 20.71 3.35 -14.99
C MET A 142 22.21 3.63 -14.83
N LEU A 143 23.11 2.94 -15.54
CA LEU A 143 24.51 3.36 -15.58
C LEU A 143 24.66 4.64 -16.40
N GLY A 144 25.21 5.70 -15.79
CA GLY A 144 25.50 6.96 -16.45
C GLY A 144 26.83 7.53 -15.97
N GLY A 145 27.57 8.20 -16.86
CA GLY A 145 28.85 8.80 -16.52
C GLY A 145 29.76 9.01 -17.73
N ILE A 146 30.71 9.93 -17.58
CA ILE A 146 31.91 9.99 -18.42
C ILE A 146 33.02 9.18 -17.73
N VAL A 147 34.11 8.87 -18.44
CA VAL A 147 35.24 8.04 -17.96
C VAL A 147 35.70 8.44 -16.54
N ASN A 148 35.70 9.74 -16.24
CA ASN A 148 36.12 10.29 -14.95
C ASN A 148 35.23 9.90 -13.75
N PHE A 149 34.01 9.41 -13.98
CA PHE A 149 33.05 9.05 -12.92
C PHE A 149 32.81 7.55 -12.80
N TYR A 150 33.44 6.74 -13.65
CA TYR A 150 33.47 5.29 -13.45
C TYR A 150 34.62 4.90 -12.50
N PRO A 151 34.47 3.82 -11.73
CA PRO A 151 35.53 3.34 -10.85
C PRO A 151 36.85 3.14 -11.60
N ALA A 152 37.96 3.53 -10.97
CA ALA A 152 39.32 3.34 -11.47
C ALA A 152 39.62 3.96 -12.86
N PHE A 153 38.92 5.05 -13.23
CA PHE A 153 39.10 5.72 -14.53
C PHE A 153 38.80 4.80 -15.73
N ASP A 154 37.93 3.81 -15.52
CA ASP A 154 37.49 2.91 -16.58
C ASP A 154 36.41 3.57 -17.46
N TRP A 155 36.09 2.99 -18.61
CA TRP A 155 35.08 3.51 -19.54
C TRP A 155 33.68 2.95 -19.28
N GLY A 156 33.50 2.21 -18.18
CA GLY A 156 32.25 1.60 -17.74
C GLY A 156 32.40 0.89 -16.40
N VAL A 157 31.45 0.01 -16.08
CA VAL A 157 31.45 -0.81 -14.85
C VAL A 157 31.82 -2.25 -15.19
N ARG A 158 32.72 -2.84 -14.40
CA ARG A 158 33.20 -4.20 -14.62
C ARG A 158 32.32 -5.24 -13.90
N ILE A 159 31.74 -6.16 -14.66
CA ILE A 159 30.81 -7.17 -14.12
C ILE A 159 31.17 -8.57 -14.64
N CYS A 160 30.76 -9.61 -13.93
CA CYS A 160 31.00 -11.00 -14.36
C CYS A 160 30.03 -11.42 -15.48
N GLY A 161 30.40 -12.47 -16.21
CA GLY A 161 29.61 -13.02 -17.31
C GLY A 161 28.17 -13.42 -16.91
N ILE A 162 27.96 -13.94 -15.70
CA ILE A 162 26.61 -14.30 -15.22
C ILE A 162 25.74 -13.05 -15.08
N CYS A 163 26.24 -12.00 -14.40
CA CYS A 163 25.50 -10.74 -14.26
C CYS A 163 25.26 -10.07 -15.62
N ALA A 164 26.26 -10.08 -16.51
CA ALA A 164 26.13 -9.54 -17.86
C ALA A 164 25.05 -10.26 -18.67
N LEU A 165 25.05 -11.60 -18.63
CA LEU A 165 24.04 -12.41 -19.31
C LEU A 165 22.66 -12.19 -18.71
N ALA A 166 22.52 -12.21 -17.38
CA ALA A 166 21.26 -12.03 -16.68
C ALA A 166 20.56 -10.73 -17.08
N VAL A 167 21.31 -9.62 -17.15
CA VAL A 167 20.74 -8.32 -17.55
C VAL A 167 20.16 -8.37 -18.97
N ARG A 168 20.66 -9.22 -19.88
CA ARG A 168 20.06 -9.38 -21.22
C ARG A 168 18.65 -9.95 -21.18
N PHE A 169 18.31 -10.70 -20.13
CA PHE A 169 16.97 -11.24 -19.87
C PHE A 169 16.05 -10.28 -19.12
N PHE A 170 16.58 -9.20 -18.53
CA PHE A 170 15.79 -8.20 -17.80
C PHE A 170 14.51 -7.72 -18.51
N PRO A 171 14.48 -7.47 -19.84
CA PRO A 171 13.24 -7.04 -20.49
C PRO A 171 12.11 -8.07 -20.42
N LEU A 172 12.41 -9.35 -20.16
CA LEU A 172 11.40 -10.40 -19.89
C LEU A 172 10.88 -10.37 -18.44
N SER A 173 11.17 -9.31 -17.69
CA SER A 173 10.53 -9.01 -16.40
C SER A 173 9.90 -7.61 -16.37
N VAL A 174 9.92 -6.90 -17.51
CA VAL A 174 9.47 -5.51 -17.61
C VAL A 174 8.05 -5.45 -18.17
N MET A 175 7.22 -4.63 -17.53
CA MET A 175 5.86 -4.32 -17.92
C MET A 175 5.68 -2.80 -18.03
N ARG A 176 4.51 -2.36 -18.49
CA ARG A 176 4.12 -0.95 -18.59
C ARG A 176 3.00 -0.64 -17.61
N THR A 177 2.97 0.54 -17.00
CA THR A 177 1.82 0.97 -16.19
C THR A 177 0.64 1.37 -17.07
N GLY A 178 -0.60 1.18 -16.61
CA GLY A 178 -1.79 1.34 -17.46
C GLY A 178 -1.99 2.77 -17.99
N VAL A 179 -1.86 3.80 -17.14
CA VAL A 179 -2.22 5.19 -17.51
C VAL A 179 -1.04 5.98 -18.06
N ARG A 180 0.12 5.91 -17.38
CA ARG A 180 1.30 6.71 -17.74
C ARG A 180 2.26 5.97 -18.67
N ASN A 181 1.98 4.70 -18.94
CA ASN A 181 2.76 3.85 -19.83
C ASN A 181 4.24 3.73 -19.44
N ARG A 182 4.54 3.87 -18.14
CA ARG A 182 5.91 3.84 -17.60
C ARG A 182 6.41 2.42 -17.50
N LEU A 183 7.69 2.18 -17.76
CA LEU A 183 8.28 0.85 -17.57
C LEU A 183 8.41 0.57 -16.07
N TRP A 184 8.12 -0.66 -15.69
CA TRP A 184 8.29 -1.10 -14.32
C TRP A 184 8.52 -2.61 -14.21
N PHE A 185 9.05 -3.03 -13.07
CA PHE A 185 9.16 -4.44 -12.69
C PHE A 185 9.09 -4.58 -11.16
N LEU A 186 8.76 -5.78 -10.70
CA LEU A 186 8.79 -6.14 -9.27
C LEU A 186 10.10 -6.85 -8.95
N HIS A 187 10.84 -6.34 -7.97
CA HIS A 187 12.02 -6.99 -7.41
C HIS A 187 11.67 -7.62 -6.06
N THR A 188 11.92 -8.92 -5.95
CA THR A 188 11.87 -9.69 -4.72
C THR A 188 12.71 -10.95 -4.92
N GLN A 189 13.26 -11.50 -3.84
CA GLN A 189 14.01 -12.76 -3.88
C GLN A 189 13.10 -14.00 -3.86
N ALA A 190 11.77 -13.80 -3.84
CA ALA A 190 10.79 -14.86 -3.91
C ALA A 190 10.64 -15.34 -5.37
N LEU A 191 11.47 -16.29 -5.78
CA LEU A 191 11.49 -16.81 -7.15
C LEU A 191 10.10 -17.18 -7.68
N PRO A 192 9.22 -17.87 -6.93
CA PRO A 192 7.89 -18.21 -7.44
C PRO A 192 7.04 -16.99 -7.86
N ILE A 193 7.19 -15.84 -7.18
CA ILE A 193 6.46 -14.62 -7.54
C ILE A 193 6.99 -14.05 -8.86
N VAL A 194 8.30 -13.80 -8.94
CA VAL A 194 8.91 -13.17 -10.12
C VAL A 194 8.91 -14.10 -11.33
N GLU A 195 8.98 -15.42 -11.13
CA GLU A 195 8.81 -16.43 -12.16
C GLU A 195 7.39 -16.39 -12.75
N THR A 196 6.36 -16.39 -11.89
CA THR A 196 4.97 -16.30 -12.34
C THR A 196 4.73 -15.01 -13.15
N ILE A 197 5.28 -13.88 -12.69
CA ILE A 197 5.17 -12.59 -13.39
C ILE A 197 5.86 -12.66 -14.77
N SER A 198 7.11 -13.10 -14.79
CA SER A 198 7.93 -13.25 -15.99
C SER A 198 7.27 -14.18 -17.00
N GLU A 199 6.78 -15.33 -16.56
CA GLU A 199 6.11 -16.30 -17.44
C GLU A 199 4.84 -15.70 -18.04
N ARG A 200 3.95 -15.17 -17.19
CA ARG A 200 2.60 -14.80 -17.60
C ARG A 200 2.55 -13.50 -18.40
N TYR A 201 3.13 -12.43 -17.86
CA TYR A 201 2.97 -11.08 -18.43
C TYR A 201 4.10 -10.70 -19.37
N CYS A 202 5.22 -11.44 -19.39
CA CYS A 202 6.35 -11.11 -20.24
C CYS A 202 6.55 -12.18 -21.32
N TRP A 203 6.96 -13.40 -20.94
CA TRP A 203 7.33 -14.44 -21.90
C TRP A 203 6.13 -14.94 -22.73
N ARG A 204 5.03 -15.35 -22.09
CA ARG A 204 3.81 -15.79 -22.80
C ARG A 204 3.16 -14.65 -23.57
N HIS A 205 3.18 -13.43 -23.04
CA HIS A 205 2.66 -12.24 -23.72
C HIS A 205 3.38 -11.98 -25.05
N LEU A 206 4.71 -11.89 -25.02
CA LEU A 206 5.52 -11.66 -26.24
C LEU A 206 5.32 -12.80 -27.24
N ASN A 207 5.25 -14.04 -26.77
CA ASN A 207 4.95 -15.19 -27.62
C ASN A 207 3.57 -15.11 -28.30
N ALA A 208 2.55 -14.69 -27.56
CA ALA A 208 1.22 -14.51 -28.12
C ALA A 208 1.20 -13.40 -29.18
N LEU A 209 1.99 -12.34 -29.03
CA LEU A 209 2.12 -11.29 -30.05
C LEU A 209 2.84 -11.81 -31.32
N ILE A 210 3.94 -12.56 -31.15
CA ILE A 210 4.64 -13.21 -32.28
C ILE A 210 3.67 -14.14 -33.04
N ALA A 211 2.95 -15.00 -32.32
CA ALA A 211 2.01 -15.95 -32.92
C ALA A 211 0.86 -15.27 -33.68
N ARG A 212 0.44 -14.07 -33.24
CA ARG A 212 -0.59 -13.24 -33.90
C ARG A 212 -0.04 -12.32 -34.99
N ASN A 213 1.27 -12.33 -35.23
CA ASN A 213 1.95 -11.42 -36.14
C ASN A 213 1.70 -9.93 -35.77
N GLU A 214 1.67 -9.63 -34.48
CA GLU A 214 1.50 -8.27 -33.94
C GLU A 214 2.85 -7.66 -33.54
N ALA A 215 2.96 -6.34 -33.56
CA ALA A 215 4.16 -5.65 -33.09
C ALA A 215 4.37 -5.95 -31.59
N LEU A 216 5.60 -6.30 -31.20
CA LEU A 216 5.88 -6.54 -29.78
C LEU A 216 5.85 -5.23 -28.98
N ASP A 217 5.34 -5.30 -27.76
CA ASP A 217 5.51 -4.29 -26.72
C ASP A 217 5.48 -4.98 -25.35
N PHE A 218 5.84 -4.25 -24.30
CA PHE A 218 5.67 -4.73 -22.93
C PHE A 218 4.19 -4.75 -22.55
N PHE A 219 3.79 -5.72 -21.73
CA PHE A 219 2.41 -5.83 -21.28
C PHE A 219 1.92 -4.56 -20.57
N SER A 220 0.77 -4.04 -20.99
CA SER A 220 0.20 -2.79 -20.50
C SER A 220 -1.31 -2.84 -20.26
N SER A 221 -1.94 -3.99 -20.48
CA SER A 221 -3.40 -4.14 -20.51
C SER A 221 -3.99 -4.30 -19.10
N TRP A 222 -3.74 -3.32 -18.24
CA TRP A 222 -4.24 -3.32 -16.87
C TRP A 222 -5.60 -2.65 -16.76
N GLU A 223 -6.52 -3.29 -16.05
CA GLU A 223 -7.83 -2.71 -15.74
C GLU A 223 -7.77 -1.88 -14.45
N THR A 224 -6.83 -0.94 -14.37
CA THR A 224 -6.60 -0.11 -13.19
C THR A 224 -6.01 1.25 -13.57
N ALA A 225 -5.73 2.11 -12.58
CA ALA A 225 -5.12 3.41 -12.82
C ALA A 225 -3.95 3.75 -11.91
N GLY A 226 -3.03 4.51 -12.49
CA GLY A 226 -1.85 5.01 -11.80
C GLY A 226 -0.79 3.94 -11.58
N ASP A 227 0.38 4.43 -11.17
CA ASP A 227 1.56 3.60 -10.95
C ASP A 227 1.33 2.66 -9.74
N ALA A 228 0.83 3.21 -8.62
CA ALA A 228 0.42 2.47 -7.44
C ALA A 228 -0.67 1.41 -7.73
N GLY A 229 -1.71 1.81 -8.49
CA GLY A 229 -2.82 0.91 -8.81
C GLY A 229 -2.38 -0.27 -9.66
N THR A 230 -1.49 -0.07 -10.63
CA THR A 230 -0.93 -1.18 -11.43
C THR A 230 -0.18 -2.20 -10.56
N VAL A 231 0.66 -1.74 -9.63
CA VAL A 231 1.40 -2.63 -8.73
C VAL A 231 0.44 -3.43 -7.85
N LEU A 232 -0.51 -2.76 -7.19
CA LEU A 232 -1.49 -3.43 -6.32
C LEU A 232 -2.39 -4.38 -7.10
N TYR A 233 -2.82 -4.00 -8.29
CA TYR A 233 -3.65 -4.84 -9.15
C TYR A 233 -2.94 -6.14 -9.50
N LEU A 234 -1.65 -6.08 -9.88
CA LEU A 234 -0.85 -7.28 -10.11
C LEU A 234 -0.77 -8.14 -8.85
N LEU A 235 -0.45 -7.54 -7.69
CA LEU A 235 -0.33 -8.29 -6.44
C LEU A 235 -1.65 -8.99 -6.07
N CYS A 236 -2.79 -8.35 -6.34
CA CYS A 236 -4.10 -8.95 -6.14
C CYS A 236 -4.41 -10.06 -7.15
N GLU A 237 -4.10 -9.86 -8.44
CA GLU A 237 -4.31 -10.86 -9.49
C GLU A 237 -3.47 -12.12 -9.24
N LEU A 238 -2.19 -11.95 -8.88
CA LEU A 238 -1.31 -13.07 -8.54
C LEU A 238 -1.86 -13.90 -7.39
N LEU A 239 -2.36 -13.24 -6.34
CA LEU A 239 -2.92 -13.95 -5.20
C LEU A 239 -4.27 -14.61 -5.56
N ASP A 240 -5.16 -13.96 -6.32
CA ASP A 240 -6.45 -14.56 -6.71
C ASP A 240 -6.26 -15.83 -7.56
N GLU A 241 -5.33 -15.78 -8.52
CA GLU A 241 -5.15 -16.84 -9.51
C GLU A 241 -4.18 -17.94 -9.09
N PHE A 242 -3.15 -17.59 -8.30
CA PHE A 242 -2.10 -18.50 -7.87
C PHE A 242 -2.05 -18.63 -6.34
N GLY A 243 -3.18 -18.37 -5.67
CA GLY A 243 -3.27 -18.33 -4.21
C GLY A 243 -2.76 -19.58 -3.52
N ASP A 244 -2.99 -20.76 -4.07
CA ASP A 244 -2.51 -22.01 -3.46
C ASP A 244 -0.97 -22.14 -3.48
N GLN A 245 -0.30 -21.46 -4.41
CA GLN A 245 1.15 -21.50 -4.58
C GLN A 245 1.83 -20.32 -3.87
N LEU A 246 1.23 -19.13 -3.93
CA LEU A 246 1.87 -17.87 -3.51
C LEU A 246 1.46 -17.39 -2.12
N ARG A 247 0.35 -17.89 -1.56
CA ARG A 247 -0.21 -17.37 -0.29
C ARG A 247 0.76 -17.50 0.89
N ASN A 248 1.50 -18.59 0.99
CA ASN A 248 2.49 -18.74 2.06
C ASN A 248 3.59 -17.67 1.99
N ILE A 249 3.96 -17.24 0.78
CA ILE A 249 4.94 -16.17 0.56
C ILE A 249 4.34 -14.83 0.99
N TYR A 250 3.06 -14.58 0.71
CA TYR A 250 2.39 -13.35 1.16
C TYR A 250 2.18 -13.31 2.68
N GLN A 251 1.97 -14.46 3.32
CA GLN A 251 1.84 -14.57 4.78
C GLN A 251 3.18 -14.40 5.49
N ASN A 252 4.29 -14.74 4.83
CA ASN A 252 5.65 -14.58 5.33
C ASN A 252 6.49 -13.78 4.32
N PRO A 253 6.12 -12.51 4.07
CA PRO A 253 6.69 -11.74 2.98
C PRO A 253 8.15 -11.41 3.26
N ILE A 254 8.96 -11.54 2.21
CA ILE A 254 10.29 -10.95 2.15
C ILE A 254 10.20 -9.59 1.45
N PRO A 255 11.15 -8.68 1.69
CA PRO A 255 11.12 -7.35 1.09
C PRO A 255 10.90 -7.40 -0.42
N ALA A 256 9.89 -6.66 -0.87
CA ALA A 256 9.55 -6.51 -2.27
C ALA A 256 9.50 -5.02 -2.63
N THR A 257 9.92 -4.68 -3.84
CA THR A 257 9.98 -3.30 -4.30
C THR A 257 9.65 -3.24 -5.79
N ALA A 258 8.68 -2.41 -6.15
CA ALA A 258 8.42 -2.08 -7.53
C ALA A 258 9.34 -0.92 -7.97
N TYR A 259 10.06 -1.11 -9.07
CA TYR A 259 10.91 -0.10 -9.67
C TYR A 259 10.23 0.41 -10.94
N LEU A 260 9.82 1.68 -10.94
CA LEU A 260 9.37 2.37 -12.15
C LEU A 260 10.55 3.13 -12.72
N PHE A 261 10.82 3.00 -14.01
CA PHE A 261 12.03 3.57 -14.58
C PHE A 261 11.90 3.94 -16.05
N SER A 262 12.86 4.73 -16.52
CA SER A 262 13.18 4.90 -17.94
C SER A 262 14.68 5.05 -18.05
N ASN A 263 15.29 4.24 -18.90
CA ASN A 263 16.71 4.35 -19.26
C ASN A 263 16.94 5.16 -20.53
N ASP A 264 15.91 5.84 -21.06
CA ASP A 264 16.05 6.74 -22.22
C ASP A 264 17.11 7.81 -21.93
N LEU A 265 17.96 8.09 -22.92
CA LEU A 265 19.02 9.09 -22.86
C LEU A 265 18.50 10.50 -22.57
N ARG A 266 17.25 10.80 -22.93
CA ARG A 266 16.67 12.14 -22.76
C ARG A 266 16.09 12.38 -21.38
N ASN A 267 15.40 11.38 -20.83
CA ASN A 267 14.65 11.49 -19.58
C ASN A 267 14.85 10.21 -18.76
N THR A 268 16.06 10.04 -18.23
CA THR A 268 16.37 8.92 -17.34
C THR A 268 15.78 9.18 -15.96
N TYR A 269 15.07 8.20 -15.41
CA TYR A 269 14.60 8.27 -14.04
C TYR A 269 14.43 6.87 -13.45
N VAL A 270 14.42 6.81 -12.13
CA VAL A 270 13.97 5.65 -11.36
C VAL A 270 13.14 6.16 -10.18
N GLN A 271 11.99 5.54 -9.97
CA GLN A 271 11.13 5.72 -8.81
C GLN A 271 10.99 4.37 -8.12
N VAL A 272 11.28 4.38 -6.83
CA VAL A 272 11.26 3.19 -5.96
C VAL A 272 9.96 3.19 -5.19
N VAL A 273 9.20 2.10 -5.27
CA VAL A 273 7.94 1.91 -4.55
C VAL A 273 8.07 0.66 -3.68
N PRO A 274 8.41 0.81 -2.39
CA PRO A 274 8.46 -0.33 -1.48
C PRO A 274 7.05 -0.90 -1.28
N ILE A 275 6.94 -2.22 -1.17
CA ILE A 275 5.68 -2.90 -0.90
C ILE A 275 5.64 -3.22 0.60
N PRO A 276 4.70 -2.67 1.38
CA PRO A 276 4.61 -2.99 2.80
C PRO A 276 4.30 -4.46 3.03
N ASN A 277 5.02 -5.09 3.95
CA ASN A 277 4.81 -6.50 4.30
C ASN A 277 3.42 -6.72 4.91
N GLU A 278 2.97 -5.76 5.74
CA GLU A 278 1.65 -5.73 6.36
C GLU A 278 0.53 -5.79 5.31
N LEU A 279 0.74 -5.14 4.16
CA LEU A 279 -0.22 -5.14 3.07
C LEU A 279 -0.32 -6.52 2.40
N LEU A 280 0.81 -7.20 2.17
CA LEU A 280 0.81 -8.56 1.61
C LEU A 280 0.14 -9.57 2.56
N ILE A 281 0.44 -9.46 3.86
CA ILE A 281 -0.17 -10.29 4.91
C ILE A 281 -1.68 -10.05 4.95
N PHE A 282 -2.11 -8.79 4.91
CA PHE A 282 -3.52 -8.41 4.83
C PHE A 282 -4.23 -9.06 3.65
N LEU A 283 -3.67 -8.94 2.43
CA LEU A 283 -4.28 -9.51 1.23
C LEU A 283 -4.43 -11.03 1.33
N ALA A 284 -3.39 -11.73 1.81
CA ALA A 284 -3.43 -13.18 2.01
C ALA A 284 -4.45 -13.60 3.07
N LYS A 285 -4.51 -12.89 4.20
CA LYS A 285 -5.51 -13.16 5.25
C LYS A 285 -6.93 -12.88 4.74
N LEU A 286 -7.14 -11.82 3.96
CA LEU A 286 -8.45 -11.48 3.40
C LEU A 286 -8.92 -12.57 2.44
N GLN A 287 -8.05 -12.99 1.52
CA GLN A 287 -8.35 -14.06 0.57
C GLN A 287 -8.69 -15.37 1.29
N LEU A 288 -7.90 -15.76 2.30
CA LEU A 288 -8.13 -16.98 3.08
C LEU A 288 -9.44 -16.93 3.86
N ARG A 289 -9.73 -15.80 4.52
CA ARG A 289 -10.92 -15.63 5.37
C ARG A 289 -12.21 -15.52 4.54
N SER A 290 -12.17 -14.81 3.42
CA SER A 290 -13.33 -14.60 2.56
C SER A 290 -12.91 -14.24 1.13
N PRO A 291 -12.86 -15.23 0.22
CA PRO A 291 -12.55 -15.00 -1.19
C PRO A 291 -13.50 -14.01 -1.86
N SER A 292 -14.78 -13.99 -1.46
CA SER A 292 -15.77 -13.05 -2.00
C SER A 292 -15.53 -11.62 -1.52
N ALA A 293 -15.20 -11.41 -0.24
CA ALA A 293 -14.83 -10.09 0.26
C ALA A 293 -13.52 -9.60 -0.35
N TYR A 294 -12.54 -10.49 -0.54
CA TYR A 294 -11.30 -10.20 -1.24
C TYR A 294 -11.56 -9.68 -2.66
N ARG A 295 -12.38 -10.38 -3.46
CA ARG A 295 -12.74 -9.93 -4.81
C ARG A 295 -13.53 -8.64 -4.80
N LYS A 296 -14.50 -8.47 -3.89
CA LYS A 296 -15.24 -7.20 -3.74
C LYS A 296 -14.28 -6.05 -3.44
N PHE A 297 -13.36 -6.23 -2.48
CA PHE A 297 -12.33 -5.24 -2.12
C PHE A 297 -11.47 -4.88 -3.32
N TRP A 298 -10.91 -5.88 -4.02
CA TRP A 298 -10.07 -5.66 -5.19
C TRP A 298 -10.80 -4.95 -6.33
N GLN A 299 -11.97 -5.45 -6.72
CA GLN A 299 -12.72 -4.93 -7.87
C GLN A 299 -13.27 -3.53 -7.59
N GLU A 300 -13.89 -3.31 -6.43
CA GLU A 300 -14.49 -2.01 -6.11
C GLU A 300 -13.45 -0.94 -5.78
N LEU A 301 -12.23 -1.28 -5.38
CA LEU A 301 -11.20 -0.29 -5.04
C LEU A 301 -10.16 -0.05 -6.13
N LEU A 302 -9.78 -1.08 -6.90
CA LEU A 302 -8.64 -1.01 -7.81
C LEU A 302 -9.00 -1.22 -9.28
N GLN A 303 -10.16 -1.77 -9.60
CA GLN A 303 -10.53 -2.08 -10.99
C GLN A 303 -11.21 -0.89 -11.69
N ILE A 304 -10.90 -0.71 -12.97
CA ILE A 304 -11.57 0.22 -13.88
C ILE A 304 -12.16 -0.59 -15.03
N SER A 305 -13.48 -0.70 -15.05
CA SER A 305 -14.20 -1.41 -16.10
C SER A 305 -13.92 -0.80 -17.47
N SER A 306 -13.66 -1.67 -18.46
CA SER A 306 -13.37 -1.27 -19.84
C SER A 306 -14.51 -0.49 -20.50
N GLY A 307 -15.76 -0.75 -20.11
CA GLY A 307 -16.96 -0.09 -20.62
C GLY A 307 -17.22 1.33 -20.10
N THR A 308 -16.49 1.80 -19.08
CA THR A 308 -16.69 3.16 -18.52
C THR A 308 -16.02 4.20 -19.43
N LEU A 309 -16.79 5.21 -19.86
CA LEU A 309 -16.34 6.25 -20.80
C LEU A 309 -16.47 7.67 -20.21
N GLY A 310 -15.78 8.63 -20.84
CA GLY A 310 -15.95 10.06 -20.55
C GLY A 310 -15.65 10.48 -19.11
N LYS A 311 -16.54 11.30 -18.53
CA LYS A 311 -16.37 11.89 -17.19
C LYS A 311 -16.35 10.85 -16.08
N GLU A 312 -17.18 9.81 -16.19
CA GLU A 312 -17.27 8.72 -15.20
C GLU A 312 -15.94 7.96 -15.12
N ARG A 313 -15.31 7.67 -16.27
CA ARG A 313 -14.00 7.02 -16.31
C ARG A 313 -12.93 7.87 -15.63
N LYS A 314 -12.97 9.19 -15.83
CA LYS A 314 -12.04 10.13 -15.18
C LYS A 314 -12.23 10.16 -13.66
N ALA A 315 -13.47 10.24 -13.19
CA ALA A 315 -13.78 10.18 -11.75
C ALA A 315 -13.30 8.86 -11.13
N ARG A 316 -13.59 7.73 -11.78
CA ARG A 316 -13.12 6.40 -11.35
C ARG A 316 -11.60 6.30 -11.34
N THR A 317 -10.94 6.84 -12.37
CA THR A 317 -9.46 6.89 -12.46
C THR A 317 -8.87 7.63 -11.28
N ASN A 318 -9.41 8.81 -10.95
CA ASN A 318 -8.94 9.60 -9.82
C ASN A 318 -9.16 8.88 -8.49
N PHE A 319 -10.33 8.26 -8.30
CA PHE A 319 -10.63 7.46 -7.12
C PHE A 319 -9.62 6.31 -6.95
N VAL A 320 -9.42 5.48 -7.98
CA VAL A 320 -8.49 4.34 -7.94
C VAL A 320 -7.06 4.81 -7.67
N GLN A 321 -6.62 5.92 -8.28
CA GLN A 321 -5.30 6.47 -8.02
C GLN A 321 -5.12 6.89 -6.56
N SER A 322 -6.09 7.61 -5.98
CA SER A 322 -6.02 8.05 -4.59
C SER A 322 -6.02 6.86 -3.63
N VAL A 323 -6.94 5.90 -3.82
CA VAL A 323 -7.04 4.71 -2.96
C VAL A 323 -5.78 3.85 -3.05
N ALA A 324 -5.23 3.64 -4.25
CA ALA A 324 -4.03 2.83 -4.42
C ALA A 324 -2.80 3.44 -3.75
N VAL A 325 -2.66 4.77 -3.77
CA VAL A 325 -1.56 5.47 -3.07
C VAL A 325 -1.70 5.31 -1.56
N GLN A 326 -2.89 5.54 -1.01
CA GLN A 326 -3.16 5.38 0.42
C GLN A 326 -2.93 3.92 0.89
N LEU A 327 -3.34 2.94 0.08
CA LEU A 327 -3.13 1.51 0.34
C LEU A 327 -1.64 1.17 0.46
N LEU A 328 -0.82 1.59 -0.51
CA LEU A 328 0.62 1.35 -0.50
C LEU A 328 1.35 2.11 0.61
N ASN A 329 0.83 3.26 1.04
CA ASN A 329 1.42 4.04 2.12
C ASN A 329 0.96 3.58 3.52
N GLY A 330 0.04 2.63 3.62
CA GLY A 330 -0.51 2.21 4.91
C GLY A 330 -1.27 3.32 5.63
N GLN A 331 -2.09 4.08 4.89
CA GLN A 331 -2.83 5.24 5.37
C GLN A 331 -4.34 4.96 5.41
N ASP A 332 -5.11 5.83 6.08
CA ASP A 332 -6.57 5.67 6.18
C ASP A 332 -7.27 5.75 4.80
N LEU A 333 -8.18 4.82 4.55
CA LEU A 333 -8.90 4.66 3.29
C LEU A 333 -10.39 4.96 3.40
N LEU A 334 -10.95 4.93 4.61
CA LEU A 334 -12.39 4.83 4.80
C LEU A 334 -13.11 6.05 4.25
N ALA A 335 -12.62 7.25 4.55
CA ALA A 335 -13.19 8.50 4.04
C ALA A 335 -13.34 8.50 2.51
N LEU A 336 -12.36 7.95 1.79
CA LEU A 336 -12.40 7.87 0.33
C LEU A 336 -13.39 6.81 -0.17
N CYS A 337 -13.57 5.73 0.59
CA CYS A 337 -14.40 4.59 0.22
C CYS A 337 -15.89 4.73 0.61
N LEU A 338 -16.25 5.78 1.37
CA LEU A 338 -17.63 6.10 1.72
C LEU A 338 -18.31 6.87 0.59
N ASN A 339 -19.44 6.35 0.13
CA ASN A 339 -20.35 7.09 -0.73
C ASN A 339 -21.54 7.58 0.11
N HIS A 340 -21.68 8.90 0.23
CA HIS A 340 -22.75 9.51 1.02
C HIS A 340 -24.02 9.76 0.20
N GLU A 341 -23.91 9.92 -1.13
CA GLU A 341 -25.05 10.10 -2.03
C GLU A 341 -25.89 8.82 -2.09
N ILE A 342 -25.20 7.68 -2.23
CA ILE A 342 -25.77 6.34 -2.13
C ILE A 342 -25.05 5.69 -0.94
N PRO A 343 -25.69 5.57 0.24
CA PRO A 343 -25.06 5.02 1.46
C PRO A 343 -24.41 3.66 1.20
N LYS A 344 -23.12 3.68 0.87
CA LYS A 344 -22.37 2.49 0.44
C LYS A 344 -20.92 2.62 0.87
N LEU A 345 -20.38 1.49 1.32
CA LEU A 345 -18.95 1.31 1.53
C LEU A 345 -18.35 0.54 0.35
N HIS A 346 -17.50 1.19 -0.43
CA HIS A 346 -16.73 0.53 -1.48
C HIS A 346 -15.71 -0.45 -0.86
N GLY A 347 -15.65 -1.67 -1.39
CA GLY A 347 -14.76 -2.74 -0.93
C GLY A 347 -15.29 -3.59 0.21
N GLY A 348 -16.40 -3.17 0.86
CA GLY A 348 -17.09 -3.92 1.91
C GLY A 348 -16.37 -3.97 3.25
N TRP A 349 -17.15 -4.21 4.32
CA TRP A 349 -16.65 -4.05 5.70
C TRP A 349 -15.58 -5.08 6.07
N ILE A 350 -15.71 -6.33 5.61
CA ILE A 350 -14.73 -7.39 5.93
C ILE A 350 -13.32 -7.00 5.49
N GLY A 351 -13.19 -6.42 4.29
CA GLY A 351 -11.90 -5.97 3.75
C GLY A 351 -11.34 -4.79 4.54
N HIS A 352 -12.16 -3.76 4.77
CA HIS A 352 -11.76 -2.58 5.56
C HIS A 352 -11.38 -2.91 7.00
N ARG A 353 -12.18 -3.73 7.69
CA ARG A 353 -11.88 -4.18 9.05
C ARG A 353 -10.52 -4.86 9.12
N LEU A 354 -10.25 -5.78 8.20
CA LEU A 354 -8.98 -6.50 8.21
C LEU A 354 -7.81 -5.59 7.83
N TYR A 355 -8.01 -4.61 6.94
CA TYR A 355 -7.02 -3.59 6.65
C TYR A 355 -6.67 -2.75 7.88
N LEU A 356 -7.70 -2.30 8.63
CA LEU A 356 -7.51 -1.56 9.88
C LEU A 356 -6.73 -2.40 10.91
N GLN A 357 -7.01 -3.69 11.02
CA GLN A 357 -6.32 -4.60 11.94
C GLN A 357 -4.86 -4.86 11.54
N GLU A 358 -4.65 -5.25 10.28
CA GLU A 358 -3.37 -5.80 9.83
C GLU A 358 -2.38 -4.71 9.39
N VAL A 359 -2.87 -3.65 8.75
CA VAL A 359 -2.03 -2.58 8.20
C VAL A 359 -1.98 -1.39 9.15
N MET A 360 -3.13 -0.87 9.57
CA MET A 360 -3.21 0.29 10.47
C MET A 360 -3.00 -0.06 11.95
N LYS A 361 -2.90 -1.36 12.29
CA LYS A 361 -2.71 -1.88 13.65
C LYS A 361 -3.76 -1.41 14.66
N VAL A 362 -4.99 -1.17 14.20
CA VAL A 362 -6.11 -0.80 15.07
C VAL A 362 -6.46 -2.00 15.96
N PRO A 363 -6.51 -1.85 17.30
CA PRO A 363 -6.83 -2.93 18.22
C PRO A 363 -8.20 -3.57 17.93
N THR A 364 -8.30 -4.90 18.07
CA THR A 364 -9.56 -5.63 17.81
C THR A 364 -10.68 -5.16 18.73
N ALA A 365 -10.37 -4.90 20.01
CA ALA A 365 -11.30 -4.33 20.99
C ALA A 365 -11.91 -2.99 20.52
N LYS A 366 -11.09 -2.08 19.98
CA LYS A 366 -11.57 -0.78 19.44
C LYS A 366 -12.55 -1.00 18.28
N LEU A 367 -12.24 -1.94 17.38
CA LEU A 367 -13.12 -2.27 16.26
C LEU A 367 -14.42 -2.94 16.70
N ALA A 368 -14.38 -3.84 17.70
CA ALA A 368 -15.57 -4.48 18.25
C ALA A 368 -16.54 -3.45 18.86
N ILE A 369 -16.01 -2.48 19.63
CA ILE A 369 -16.80 -1.36 20.16
C ILE A 369 -17.48 -0.59 19.02
N LEU A 370 -16.72 -0.23 17.98
CA LEU A 370 -17.23 0.54 16.84
C LEU A 370 -18.27 -0.23 16.01
N GLU A 371 -18.07 -1.53 15.80
CA GLU A 371 -19.04 -2.40 15.13
C GLU A 371 -20.36 -2.43 15.90
N GLN A 372 -20.31 -2.67 17.21
CA GLN A 372 -21.51 -2.71 18.03
C GLN A 372 -22.24 -1.37 18.06
N LEU A 373 -21.51 -0.28 18.27
CA LEU A 373 -22.08 1.06 18.28
C LEU A 373 -22.71 1.41 16.93
N GLY A 374 -22.03 1.13 15.81
CA GLY A 374 -22.56 1.36 14.47
C GLY A 374 -23.84 0.57 14.19
N VAL A 375 -23.90 -0.71 14.60
CA VAL A 375 -25.12 -1.53 14.47
C VAL A 375 -26.25 -0.99 15.36
N ARG A 376 -25.97 -0.56 16.60
CA ARG A 376 -26.99 0.07 17.47
C ARG A 376 -27.56 1.34 16.84
N ILE A 377 -26.69 2.20 16.28
CA ILE A 377 -27.11 3.41 15.57
C ILE A 377 -28.00 3.02 14.38
N ALA A 378 -27.61 2.03 13.58
CA ALA A 378 -28.38 1.60 12.42
C ALA A 378 -29.76 1.00 12.76
N LEU A 379 -29.89 0.37 13.94
CA LEU A 379 -31.13 -0.19 14.47
C LEU A 379 -32.04 0.86 15.14
N SER A 380 -31.53 2.05 15.45
CA SER A 380 -32.31 3.09 16.13
C SER A 380 -33.42 3.68 15.26
N ASP A 381 -34.53 4.06 15.88
CA ASP A 381 -35.66 4.71 15.20
C ASP A 381 -35.21 6.04 14.53
N ASP A 382 -34.29 6.76 15.17
CA ASP A 382 -33.71 8.03 14.70
C ASP A 382 -32.39 7.86 13.91
N HIS A 383 -32.10 6.68 13.35
CA HIS A 383 -30.81 6.41 12.68
C HIS A 383 -30.44 7.46 11.62
N ARG A 384 -31.42 8.00 10.87
CA ARG A 384 -31.17 9.03 9.84
C ARG A 384 -30.58 10.30 10.43
N ARG A 385 -31.06 10.71 11.60
CA ARG A 385 -30.56 11.88 12.33
C ARG A 385 -29.12 11.65 12.75
N HIS A 386 -28.82 10.51 13.37
CA HIS A 386 -27.46 10.17 13.81
C HIS A 386 -26.48 10.02 12.64
N VAL A 387 -26.90 9.43 11.52
CA VAL A 387 -26.06 9.35 10.32
C VAL A 387 -25.77 10.74 9.75
N MET A 388 -26.77 11.64 9.69
CA MET A 388 -26.58 12.99 9.20
C MET A 388 -25.67 13.82 10.12
N GLU A 389 -25.83 13.64 11.43
CA GLU A 389 -24.98 14.22 12.45
C GLU A 389 -23.52 13.79 12.29
N LEU A 390 -23.26 12.48 12.16
CA LEU A 390 -21.92 11.95 11.90
C LEU A 390 -21.34 12.47 10.57
N ARG A 391 -22.14 12.55 9.50
CA ARG A 391 -21.68 13.05 8.18
C ARG A 391 -21.22 14.51 8.22
N ASN A 392 -21.96 15.35 8.96
CA ASN A 392 -21.71 16.79 9.00
C ASN A 392 -20.76 17.20 10.14
N ALA A 393 -20.45 16.28 11.05
CA ALA A 393 -19.62 16.54 12.21
C ALA A 393 -18.22 17.00 11.82
N ARG A 394 -17.82 18.13 12.38
CA ARG A 394 -16.43 18.59 12.38
C ARG A 394 -15.66 17.83 13.45
N TYR A 395 -14.34 18.01 13.42
CA TYR A 395 -13.40 17.37 14.33
C TYR A 395 -13.81 17.47 15.82
N GLY A 396 -14.15 18.67 16.31
CA GLY A 396 -14.56 18.89 17.70
C GLY A 396 -15.96 18.36 18.04
N ASP A 397 -16.82 18.16 17.04
CA ASP A 397 -18.20 17.72 17.25
C ASP A 397 -18.29 16.24 17.60
N ILE A 398 -17.32 15.43 17.13
CA ILE A 398 -17.30 13.98 17.37
C ILE A 398 -17.25 13.64 18.85
N TYR A 399 -16.47 14.38 19.64
CA TYR A 399 -16.40 14.19 21.09
C TYR A 399 -17.78 14.38 21.75
N GLY A 400 -18.48 15.46 21.39
CA GLY A 400 -19.83 15.74 21.88
C GLY A 400 -20.86 14.69 21.44
N ILE A 401 -20.76 14.21 20.20
CA ILE A 401 -21.62 13.14 19.67
C ILE A 401 -21.41 11.84 20.45
N LEU A 402 -20.16 11.41 20.64
CA LEU A 402 -19.86 10.18 21.37
C LEU A 402 -20.21 10.30 22.86
N LEU A 403 -20.04 11.48 23.48
CA LEU A 403 -20.51 11.73 24.85
C LEU A 403 -22.03 11.63 24.97
N ARG A 404 -22.80 12.08 23.96
CA ARG A 404 -24.24 11.84 23.92
C ARG A 404 -24.56 10.36 23.88
N TYR A 405 -23.80 9.56 23.11
CA TYR A 405 -23.98 8.11 23.11
C TYR A 405 -23.65 7.47 24.47
N VAL A 406 -22.69 8.01 25.24
CA VAL A 406 -22.48 7.57 26.63
C VAL A 406 -23.67 7.91 27.51
N ARG A 407 -24.15 9.15 27.41
CA ARG A 407 -25.33 9.65 28.15
C ARG A 407 -26.58 8.80 27.88
N ASP A 408 -26.81 8.46 26.62
CA ASP A 408 -27.96 7.67 26.17
C ASP A 408 -27.75 6.17 26.45
N GLY A 409 -26.59 5.77 26.98
CA GLY A 409 -26.25 4.41 27.37
C GLY A 409 -25.85 3.48 26.24
N TRP A 410 -25.54 4.02 25.07
CA TRP A 410 -25.08 3.26 23.91
C TRP A 410 -23.60 2.95 23.96
N LEU A 411 -22.84 3.68 24.76
CA LEU A 411 -21.39 3.53 24.95
C LEU A 411 -21.08 3.61 26.45
N LYS A 412 -20.09 2.86 26.93
CA LYS A 412 -19.54 3.02 28.29
C LYS A 412 -18.42 4.06 28.33
N HIS A 413 -18.08 4.54 29.52
CA HIS A 413 -17.02 5.53 29.71
C HIS A 413 -15.62 4.99 29.34
N ASP A 414 -15.37 3.71 29.59
CA ASP A 414 -14.11 3.04 29.22
C ASP A 414 -14.04 2.75 27.72
N GLU A 415 -15.16 2.38 27.11
CA GLU A 415 -15.29 2.29 25.65
C GLU A 415 -15.04 3.65 24.99
N PHE A 416 -15.62 4.74 25.51
CA PHE A 416 -15.36 6.11 25.05
C PHE A 416 -13.86 6.46 25.12
N TYR A 417 -13.20 6.12 26.22
CA TYR A 417 -11.76 6.30 26.39
C TYR A 417 -10.94 5.53 25.35
N VAL A 418 -11.32 4.28 25.05
CA VAL A 418 -10.66 3.44 24.03
C VAL A 418 -10.82 4.01 22.62
N LEU A 419 -12.00 4.57 22.31
CA LEU A 419 -12.25 5.14 20.98
C LEU A 419 -11.41 6.41 20.75
N LEU A 420 -11.23 7.21 21.79
CA LEU A 420 -10.56 8.51 21.77
C LEU A 420 -9.43 8.53 22.81
N PRO A 421 -8.30 7.84 22.59
CA PRO A 421 -7.24 7.75 23.58
C PRO A 421 -6.48 9.07 23.73
N PRO A 422 -5.83 9.31 24.89
CA PRO A 422 -5.03 10.51 25.08
C PRO A 422 -3.89 10.56 24.08
N ASN A 423 -3.68 11.73 23.48
CA ASN A 423 -2.63 12.02 22.49
C ASN A 423 -2.86 11.51 21.06
N ASP A 424 -3.99 10.89 20.75
CA ASP A 424 -4.38 10.58 19.37
C ASP A 424 -5.57 11.43 18.93
N TYR A 425 -5.28 12.70 18.64
CA TYR A 425 -6.26 13.65 18.16
C TYR A 425 -6.90 13.17 16.85
N LYS A 426 -6.14 12.52 15.95
CA LYS A 426 -6.66 12.03 14.66
C LYS A 426 -7.66 10.88 14.79
N ALA A 427 -7.75 10.23 15.96
CA ALA A 427 -8.69 9.15 16.24
C ALA A 427 -10.16 9.54 15.98
N ALA A 428 -10.55 10.80 16.20
CA ALA A 428 -11.94 11.24 16.07
C ALA A 428 -12.50 11.04 14.64
N ASN A 429 -11.74 11.45 13.61
CA ASN A 429 -12.16 11.27 12.22
C ASN A 429 -12.21 9.79 11.83
N GLN A 430 -11.23 9.00 12.27
CA GLN A 430 -11.22 7.56 12.03
C GLN A 430 -12.43 6.89 12.69
N VAL A 431 -12.76 7.24 13.93
CA VAL A 431 -13.95 6.72 14.62
C VAL A 431 -15.22 7.05 13.84
N ARG A 432 -15.39 8.30 13.41
CA ARG A 432 -16.53 8.72 12.56
C ARG A 432 -16.62 7.87 11.30
N ASP A 433 -15.52 7.75 10.57
CA ASP A 433 -15.50 7.09 9.26
C ASP A 433 -15.74 5.57 9.41
N VAL A 434 -15.22 4.95 10.47
CA VAL A 434 -15.52 3.55 10.82
C VAL A 434 -17.01 3.38 11.16
N LEU A 435 -17.59 4.24 11.99
CA LEU A 435 -19.01 4.16 12.34
C LEU A 435 -19.89 4.27 11.09
N LEU A 436 -19.61 5.24 10.22
CA LEU A 436 -20.34 5.39 8.95
C LEU A 436 -20.18 4.17 8.05
N ALA A 437 -18.97 3.59 7.98
CA ALA A 437 -18.69 2.38 7.20
C ALA A 437 -19.48 1.17 7.70
N VAL A 438 -19.53 0.96 9.03
CA VAL A 438 -20.32 -0.09 9.66
C VAL A 438 -21.81 0.10 9.38
N ILE A 439 -22.33 1.32 9.56
CA ILE A 439 -23.74 1.62 9.31
C ILE A 439 -24.11 1.35 7.86
N TYR A 440 -23.30 1.79 6.90
CA TYR A 440 -23.60 1.59 5.47
C TYR A 440 -23.53 0.12 5.06
N GLU A 441 -22.54 -0.64 5.55
CA GLU A 441 -22.49 -2.06 5.26
C GLU A 441 -23.65 -2.81 5.93
N TRP A 442 -24.06 -2.43 7.15
CA TRP A 442 -25.24 -3.00 7.79
C TRP A 442 -26.51 -2.76 6.96
N GLN A 443 -26.74 -1.53 6.49
CA GLN A 443 -27.87 -1.19 5.62
C GLN A 443 -27.84 -2.02 4.33
N TYR A 444 -26.68 -2.10 3.68
CA TYR A 444 -26.47 -2.93 2.50
C TYR A 444 -26.79 -4.42 2.77
N CYS A 445 -26.36 -4.96 3.91
CA CYS A 445 -26.65 -6.33 4.32
C CYS A 445 -28.16 -6.57 4.48
N GLN A 446 -28.88 -5.65 5.13
CA GLN A 446 -30.34 -5.76 5.29
C GLN A 446 -31.07 -5.73 3.94
N GLU A 447 -30.72 -4.80 3.06
CA GLU A 447 -31.32 -4.68 1.72
C GLU A 447 -31.16 -5.95 0.88
N HIS A 448 -30.08 -6.72 1.13
CA HIS A 448 -29.76 -7.94 0.39
C HIS A 448 -30.07 -9.23 1.18
N GLY A 449 -30.75 -9.13 2.33
CA GLY A 449 -31.11 -10.28 3.16
C GLY A 449 -29.91 -11.08 3.70
N LYS A 450 -28.78 -10.41 3.95
CA LYS A 450 -27.53 -11.03 4.44
C LYS A 450 -27.27 -10.65 5.90
N PRO A 451 -26.67 -11.53 6.71
CA PRO A 451 -26.23 -11.17 8.05
C PRO A 451 -25.06 -10.18 7.99
N PHE A 452 -25.01 -9.24 8.94
CA PHE A 452 -23.87 -8.34 9.09
C PHE A 452 -22.64 -9.14 9.57
N PRO A 453 -21.46 -8.97 8.96
CA PRO A 453 -20.28 -9.78 9.26
C PRO A 453 -19.52 -9.27 10.51
N SER A 454 -20.18 -9.24 11.66
CA SER A 454 -19.62 -8.81 12.95
C SER A 454 -18.39 -9.62 13.36
N SER A 455 -17.50 -9.03 14.15
CA SER A 455 -16.52 -9.80 14.92
C SER A 455 -17.23 -10.64 15.99
N VAL A 456 -16.68 -11.81 16.28
CA VAL A 456 -17.19 -12.74 17.31
C VAL A 456 -16.65 -12.36 18.70
N GLU A 457 -15.63 -11.51 18.77
CA GLU A 457 -15.02 -11.07 20.02
C GLU A 457 -15.96 -10.12 20.77
N GLU A 458 -16.22 -10.42 22.04
CA GLU A 458 -16.86 -9.46 22.92
C GLU A 458 -15.93 -8.25 23.12
N PRO A 459 -16.47 -7.01 23.11
CA PRO A 459 -15.68 -5.84 23.39
C PRO A 459 -15.20 -5.94 24.83
N SER A 460 -13.90 -6.12 25.00
CA SER A 460 -13.24 -5.96 26.28
C SER A 460 -12.34 -4.74 26.19
N ALA A 461 -12.65 -3.71 26.97
CA ALA A 461 -11.74 -2.59 27.12
C ALA A 461 -10.42 -3.11 27.71
N PRO A 462 -9.26 -2.62 27.24
CA PRO A 462 -7.98 -2.90 27.87
C PRO A 462 -8.00 -2.44 29.33
N PRO A 463 -7.15 -3.01 30.19
CA PRO A 463 -7.07 -2.59 31.59
C PRO A 463 -6.80 -1.08 31.68
N PRO A 464 -7.46 -0.38 32.62
CA PRO A 464 -7.39 1.07 32.70
C PRO A 464 -5.96 1.51 33.06
N ASP A 465 -5.45 2.48 32.31
CA ASP A 465 -4.18 3.15 32.62
C ASP A 465 -4.33 4.12 33.81
N GLU A 466 -3.23 4.76 34.21
CA GLU A 466 -3.20 5.69 35.34
C GLU A 466 -4.17 6.88 35.15
N ILE A 467 -4.34 7.36 33.91
CA ILE A 467 -5.23 8.48 33.58
C ILE A 467 -6.67 8.05 33.84
N LEU A 468 -7.10 6.93 33.25
CA LEU A 468 -8.47 6.44 33.41
C LEU A 468 -8.76 6.05 34.86
N GLN A 469 -7.81 5.43 35.58
CA GLN A 469 -7.93 5.14 37.01
C GLN A 469 -8.12 6.42 37.83
N ARG A 470 -7.35 7.47 37.54
CA ARG A 470 -7.46 8.76 38.24
C ARG A 470 -8.78 9.46 37.93
N ILE A 471 -9.26 9.41 36.70
CA ILE A 471 -10.59 9.93 36.32
C ILE A 471 -11.69 9.22 37.12
N ARG A 472 -11.66 7.88 37.19
CA ARG A 472 -12.63 7.08 37.96
C ARG A 472 -12.65 7.50 39.43
N ARG A 473 -11.47 7.55 40.07
CA ARG A 473 -11.32 7.97 41.46
C ARG A 473 -11.91 9.37 41.71
N ILE A 474 -11.65 10.32 40.82
CA ILE A 474 -12.17 11.69 40.94
C ILE A 474 -13.69 11.70 40.76
N GLY A 475 -14.20 10.95 39.78
CA GLY A 475 -15.64 10.81 39.55
C GLY A 475 -16.38 10.20 40.75
N GLU A 476 -15.84 9.14 41.35
CA GLU A 476 -16.38 8.52 42.57
C GLU A 476 -16.46 9.53 43.72
N GLN A 477 -15.39 10.30 43.94
CA GLN A 477 -15.37 11.37 44.96
C GLN A 477 -16.44 12.44 44.72
N LEU A 478 -16.65 12.83 43.46
CA LEU A 478 -17.69 13.79 43.09
C LEU A 478 -19.10 13.24 43.34
N ILE A 479 -19.33 11.96 43.02
CA ILE A 479 -20.62 11.30 43.27
C ILE A 479 -20.93 11.25 44.77
N GLU A 480 -19.95 10.88 45.60
CA GLU A 480 -20.13 10.73 47.04
C GLU A 480 -20.26 12.06 47.79
N ARG A 481 -19.51 13.09 47.37
CA ARG A 481 -19.29 14.30 48.18
C ARG A 481 -19.93 15.56 47.63
N SER A 482 -20.45 15.54 46.41
CA SER A 482 -21.07 16.73 45.81
C SER A 482 -22.50 16.95 46.32
N PRO A 483 -22.79 18.06 47.03
CA PRO A 483 -24.11 18.30 47.61
C PRO A 483 -25.20 18.59 46.57
N ASN A 484 -24.83 18.93 45.33
CA ASN A 484 -25.77 19.12 44.22
C ASN A 484 -25.12 18.69 42.90
N LEU A 485 -24.87 17.37 42.79
CA LEU A 485 -24.21 16.78 41.63
C LEU A 485 -24.94 17.11 40.32
N LYS A 486 -26.28 17.09 40.30
CA LYS A 486 -27.08 17.38 39.11
C LYS A 486 -26.82 18.77 38.53
N ARG A 487 -26.85 19.79 39.40
CA ARG A 487 -26.56 21.17 38.98
C ARG A 487 -25.10 21.32 38.55
N TRP A 488 -24.18 20.76 39.32
CA TRP A 488 -22.75 20.84 39.01
C TRP A 488 -22.42 20.19 37.66
N LEU A 489 -23.05 19.04 37.36
CA LEU A 489 -22.90 18.33 36.10
C LEU A 489 -23.45 19.14 34.92
N GLY A 490 -24.61 19.80 35.06
CA GLY A 490 -25.15 20.70 34.04
C GLY A 490 -24.27 21.92 33.78
N ASP A 491 -23.72 22.51 34.86
CA ASP A 491 -22.76 23.62 34.75
C ASP A 491 -21.47 23.18 34.01
N LEU A 492 -20.97 21.97 34.28
CA LEU A 492 -19.78 21.42 33.61
C LEU A 492 -20.06 21.10 32.13
N GLN A 493 -21.20 20.46 31.85
CA GLN A 493 -21.61 20.06 30.51
C GLN A 493 -21.82 21.27 29.58
N SER A 494 -22.40 22.35 30.11
CA SER A 494 -22.72 23.57 29.35
C SER A 494 -21.55 24.55 29.22
N ALA A 495 -20.39 24.25 29.82
CA ALA A 495 -19.21 25.11 29.78
C ALA A 495 -18.57 25.12 28.38
N ARG A 496 -18.50 26.31 27.77
CA ARG A 496 -17.99 26.53 26.39
C ARG A 496 -16.54 27.00 26.30
N SER A 497 -15.88 27.28 27.42
CA SER A 497 -14.47 27.71 27.49
C SER A 497 -13.76 27.04 28.64
N VAL A 498 -12.42 26.96 28.56
CA VAL A 498 -11.59 26.38 29.61
C VAL A 498 -11.80 27.12 30.94
N ASP A 499 -11.86 28.44 30.91
CA ASP A 499 -12.07 29.25 32.11
C ASP A 499 -13.42 28.99 32.79
N ARG A 500 -14.46 28.69 31.99
CA ARG A 500 -15.78 28.40 32.53
C ARG A 500 -15.78 27.07 33.29
N PHE A 501 -15.23 25.99 32.72
CA PHE A 501 -15.18 24.73 33.46
C PHE A 501 -14.10 24.74 34.57
N ARG A 502 -13.04 25.57 34.49
CA ARG A 502 -12.17 25.86 35.64
C ARG A 502 -12.97 26.36 36.83
N GLY A 503 -13.87 27.34 36.60
CA GLY A 503 -14.77 27.86 37.64
C GLY A 503 -15.67 26.78 38.24
N VAL A 504 -16.16 25.85 37.42
CA VAL A 504 -16.98 24.70 37.87
C VAL A 504 -16.16 23.75 38.75
N TYR A 505 -14.94 23.41 38.37
CA TYR A 505 -14.06 22.57 39.20
C TYR A 505 -13.61 23.26 40.50
N LEU A 506 -13.30 24.56 40.47
CA LEU A 506 -12.98 25.33 41.68
C LEU A 506 -14.14 25.35 42.68
N THR A 507 -15.38 25.32 42.19
CA THR A 507 -16.57 25.17 43.05
C THR A 507 -16.59 23.83 43.77
N ALA A 508 -16.20 22.74 43.09
CA ALA A 508 -16.06 21.41 43.70
C ALA A 508 -14.93 21.36 44.75
N ILE A 509 -13.80 22.03 44.50
CA ILE A 509 -12.72 22.16 45.50
C ILE A 509 -13.20 22.91 46.75
N ARG A 510 -13.88 24.05 46.56
CA ARG A 510 -14.41 24.85 47.67
C ARG A 510 -15.39 24.07 48.55
N GLN A 511 -16.13 23.15 47.94
CA GLN A 511 -17.07 22.26 48.62
C GLN A 511 -16.39 21.01 49.22
N GLY A 512 -15.08 20.83 49.03
CA GLY A 512 -14.33 19.67 49.51
C GLY A 512 -14.61 18.37 48.75
N ALA A 513 -15.23 18.45 47.57
CA ALA A 513 -15.58 17.27 46.78
C ALA A 513 -14.37 16.67 46.06
N ILE A 514 -13.39 17.48 45.67
CA ILE A 514 -12.11 17.05 45.05
C ILE A 514 -10.92 17.84 45.61
N SER A 515 -9.71 17.31 45.49
CA SER A 515 -8.50 18.00 45.95
C SER A 515 -7.97 19.02 44.93
N PHE A 516 -7.08 19.92 45.37
CA PHE A 516 -6.36 20.82 44.45
C PHE A 516 -5.48 20.05 43.45
N SER A 517 -4.91 18.91 43.86
CA SER A 517 -4.13 18.05 42.95
C SER A 517 -5.00 17.46 41.84
N ASP A 518 -6.25 17.10 42.16
CA ASP A 518 -7.21 16.60 41.16
C ASP A 518 -7.63 17.71 40.19
N PHE A 519 -7.78 18.94 40.67
CA PHE A 519 -8.03 20.10 39.81
C PHE A 519 -6.91 20.37 38.81
N ILE A 520 -5.66 20.39 39.26
CA ILE A 520 -4.50 20.60 38.37
C ILE A 520 -4.38 19.48 37.34
N PHE A 521 -4.74 18.24 37.74
CA PHE A 521 -4.81 17.12 36.80
C PHE A 521 -5.91 17.31 35.76
N LEU A 522 -7.15 17.62 36.16
CA LEU A 522 -8.29 17.75 35.25
C LEU A 522 -8.16 18.95 34.31
N VAL A 523 -7.53 20.03 34.77
CA VAL A 523 -7.32 21.24 33.98
C VAL A 523 -5.86 21.69 34.07
N PRO A 524 -4.96 21.05 33.30
CA PRO A 524 -3.58 21.53 33.18
C PRO A 524 -3.57 22.98 32.67
N LEU A 525 -2.64 23.79 33.19
CA LEU A 525 -2.62 25.23 32.95
C LEU A 525 -2.11 25.60 31.55
N ASP A 526 -1.30 24.73 30.97
CA ASP A 526 -0.54 24.89 29.73
C ASP A 526 -1.12 24.14 28.54
N GLU A 527 -2.08 23.23 28.75
CA GLU A 527 -2.62 22.35 27.69
C GLU A 527 -4.16 22.44 27.58
N PRO A 528 -4.72 23.47 26.90
CA PRO A 528 -6.17 23.63 26.75
C PRO A 528 -6.87 22.41 26.12
N GLN A 529 -6.27 21.80 25.10
CA GLN A 529 -6.83 20.63 24.42
C GLN A 529 -6.95 19.42 25.36
N ARG A 530 -5.95 19.21 26.22
CA ARG A 530 -5.98 18.13 27.21
C ARG A 530 -7.03 18.39 28.29
N ALA A 531 -7.22 19.64 28.68
CA ALA A 531 -8.27 20.00 29.64
C ALA A 531 -9.68 19.65 29.11
N TRP A 532 -9.95 19.91 27.83
CA TRP A 532 -11.20 19.48 27.18
C TRP A 532 -11.35 17.95 27.17
N LEU A 533 -10.28 17.24 26.84
CA LEU A 533 -10.30 15.77 26.81
C LEU A 533 -10.56 15.15 28.19
N LEU A 534 -9.88 15.64 29.23
CA LEU A 534 -10.05 15.15 30.60
C LEU A 534 -11.42 15.51 31.17
N ARG A 535 -11.97 16.67 30.80
CA ARG A 535 -13.36 17.02 31.08
C ARG A 535 -14.31 16.00 30.47
N ASP A 536 -14.10 15.66 29.20
CA ASP A 536 -14.95 14.72 28.48
C ASP A 536 -14.86 13.30 29.05
N TYR A 537 -13.67 12.83 29.44
CA TYR A 537 -13.53 11.55 30.15
C TYR A 537 -14.26 11.53 31.50
N LEU A 538 -14.17 12.61 32.26
CA LEU A 538 -14.89 12.73 33.53
C LEU A 538 -16.41 12.77 33.31
N LEU A 539 -16.88 13.53 32.32
CA LEU A 539 -18.29 13.58 31.95
C LEU A 539 -18.79 12.19 31.51
N ALA A 540 -18.02 11.46 30.70
CA ALA A 540 -18.37 10.11 30.29
C ALA A 540 -18.54 9.17 31.50
N PHE A 541 -17.60 9.22 32.46
CA PHE A 541 -17.71 8.43 33.69
C PHE A 541 -18.95 8.79 34.50
N LEU A 542 -19.21 10.09 34.70
CA LEU A 542 -20.35 10.57 35.49
C LEU A 542 -21.69 10.26 34.81
N PHE A 543 -21.77 10.35 33.48
CA PHE A 543 -22.97 9.97 32.73
C PHE A 543 -23.29 8.48 32.87
N GLU A 544 -22.28 7.62 32.96
CA GLU A 544 -22.53 6.20 33.18
C GLU A 544 -22.92 5.89 34.63
N GLN A 545 -22.17 6.43 35.60
CA GLN A 545 -22.31 6.05 37.01
C GLN A 545 -23.37 6.83 37.78
N ALA A 546 -23.78 8.01 37.30
CA ALA A 546 -24.75 8.89 37.96
C ALA A 546 -25.91 9.29 37.04
N ARG A 547 -26.50 8.30 36.33
CA ARG A 547 -27.59 8.52 35.35
C ARG A 547 -28.76 9.34 35.88
N GLU A 548 -29.15 9.13 37.14
CA GLU A 548 -30.25 9.85 37.78
C GLU A 548 -29.95 11.34 38.02
N ALA A 549 -28.67 11.71 38.07
CA ALA A 549 -28.21 13.08 38.25
C ALA A 549 -28.02 13.83 36.92
N ILE A 550 -28.29 13.22 35.77
CA ILE A 550 -28.12 13.86 34.45
C ILE A 550 -29.24 14.88 34.21
N PRO A 551 -28.93 16.15 33.87
CA PRO A 551 -29.94 17.12 33.47
C PRO A 551 -30.62 16.73 32.15
N GLU A 552 -31.96 16.74 32.12
CA GLU A 552 -32.74 16.50 30.91
C GLU A 552 -32.71 17.73 29.99
N GLY A 553 -32.47 17.51 28.69
CA GLY A 553 -32.64 18.55 27.66
C GLY A 553 -31.46 19.53 27.47
N GLU A 554 -30.39 19.46 28.26
CA GLU A 554 -29.20 20.29 28.05
C GLU A 554 -28.29 19.74 26.93
N GLU A 555 -27.78 20.62 26.07
CA GLU A 555 -26.78 20.28 25.06
C GLU A 555 -25.38 20.17 25.67
N ILE A 556 -24.58 19.22 25.19
CA ILE A 556 -23.17 19.07 25.57
C ILE A 556 -22.36 20.09 24.77
N ALA A 557 -21.70 21.02 25.46
CA ALA A 557 -20.86 22.02 24.82
C ALA A 557 -19.57 21.40 24.25
N THR A 558 -19.29 21.62 22.97
CA THR A 558 -18.03 21.27 22.30
C THR A 558 -17.03 22.42 22.41
N GLY A 559 -15.74 22.09 22.45
CA GLY A 559 -14.68 23.07 22.68
C GLY A 559 -14.40 23.95 21.47
N THR A 560 -14.81 25.23 21.55
CA THR A 560 -14.57 26.23 20.48
C THR A 560 -13.11 26.70 20.39
N GLU A 561 -12.33 26.54 21.46
CA GLU A 561 -10.93 26.99 21.56
C GLU A 561 -9.92 25.96 21.02
N ALA A 562 -10.34 24.73 20.72
CA ALA A 562 -9.46 23.67 20.21
C ALA A 562 -9.17 23.79 18.69
N GLU A 563 -9.97 24.57 17.95
CA GLU A 563 -9.91 24.66 16.48
C GLU A 563 -8.89 25.68 15.94
N THR A 564 -8.27 26.52 16.78
CA THR A 564 -7.62 27.76 16.32
C THR A 564 -6.11 27.69 16.02
N ILE A 565 -5.43 26.55 16.15
CA ILE A 565 -3.95 26.51 16.07
C ILE A 565 -3.38 25.78 14.83
N GLU A 566 -4.15 24.99 14.08
CA GLU A 566 -3.62 24.24 12.90
C GLU A 566 -3.48 25.08 11.61
N GLY A 567 -3.58 26.41 11.68
CA GLY A 567 -3.35 27.32 10.55
C GLY A 567 -1.88 27.73 10.33
N GLY A 568 -0.93 27.13 11.04
CA GLY A 568 0.51 27.40 10.87
C GLY A 568 1.18 26.37 9.96
N GLU A 569 1.44 26.77 8.72
CA GLU A 569 2.24 26.00 7.75
C GLU A 569 3.62 25.62 8.33
N ALA A 570 3.98 24.33 8.21
CA ALA A 570 5.36 23.83 8.19
C ALA A 570 5.48 22.70 7.17
#